data_AF-A0A7C9VLV9-F1
#
_entry.id   AF-A0A7C9VLV9-F1
#
_cell.length_a   1.000
_cell.length_b   1.000
_cell.length_c   1.000
_cell.angle_alpha   90.00
_cell.angle_beta   90.00
_cell.angle_gamma   90.00
#
_symmetry.space_group_name_H-M   'P 1'
#
loop_
_entity.id
_entity.type
_entity.pdbx_description
1 polymer ?
#
loop_
_entity_poly.entity_id
_entity_poly.type
_entity_poly.pdbx_seq_one_letter_code
_entity_poly.pdbx_strand_id
1 'polypeptide(L)'
;MRRLRRIKILATLGPASSDSASIRKLFEAGADVFRINMSHTPHDKMRELVATIRSVEGSYGRPIGILVDLQGPKLRLGNFENGFVELNNGAMFTLDADPAPGNKTRVHLPHPEILKALRPGHALLIDDGKLRLIAEETSPDHALVRVVTGGKMSDRKGVSLPDTDLPVSAMTPKDRADLEAALETGIDWVALSFVQRADDVIEAKKLVRGRASIMSKIEKPQAIDRLAEIMEASDALMVARGDLGVELPAERVPGLQKQMTRMARRAGKPVVIATQMLESMITSPVPTRAEVSDVANAVFEGADAIMLSAESAAGKFPVEAVLT
;
A
#
# COMPACT_ATOMS: atom_id res chain seq x y z
N MET A 1 20.28 24.57 2.82
CA MET A 1 20.88 23.23 2.55
C MET A 1 20.69 22.85 1.08
N ARG A 2 21.78 22.62 0.32
CA ARG A 2 21.73 22.18 -1.08
C ARG A 2 21.83 20.65 -1.13
N ARG A 3 20.78 19.95 -1.60
CA ARG A 3 20.85 18.50 -1.86
C ARG A 3 21.63 18.26 -3.14
N LEU A 4 22.72 17.49 -3.04
CA LEU A 4 23.57 17.09 -4.18
C LEU A 4 23.06 15.82 -4.88
N ARG A 5 22.18 15.06 -4.21
CA ARG A 5 21.51 13.91 -4.82
C ARG A 5 20.36 14.32 -5.72
N ARG A 6 20.15 13.55 -6.80
CA ARG A 6 19.06 13.75 -7.76
C ARG A 6 17.78 13.04 -7.33
N ILE A 7 17.91 11.80 -6.86
CA ILE A 7 16.77 11.01 -6.38
C ILE A 7 16.14 11.62 -5.14
N LYS A 8 14.82 11.52 -5.06
CA LYS A 8 14.03 11.97 -3.91
C LYS A 8 13.84 10.85 -2.90
N ILE A 9 13.74 11.19 -1.63
CA ILE A 9 13.34 10.26 -0.58
C ILE A 9 11.97 10.64 -0.04
N LEU A 10 11.05 9.69 -0.06
CA LEU A 10 9.75 9.80 0.55
C LEU A 10 9.79 9.02 1.88
N ALA A 11 9.60 9.71 3.01
CA ALA A 11 9.64 9.11 4.34
C ALA A 11 8.23 9.07 4.93
N THR A 12 7.79 7.91 5.39
CA THR A 12 6.51 7.77 6.10
C THR A 12 6.67 8.25 7.54
N LEU A 13 5.74 9.09 8.00
CA LEU A 13 5.67 9.54 9.39
C LEU A 13 4.85 8.56 10.24
N GLY A 14 5.28 8.33 11.47
CA GLY A 14 4.61 7.46 12.41
C GLY A 14 5.08 7.64 13.86
N PRO A 15 4.83 6.65 14.74
CA PRO A 15 5.19 6.74 16.16
C PRO A 15 6.66 7.10 16.42
N ALA A 16 7.59 6.67 15.56
CA ALA A 16 9.02 6.95 15.72
C ALA A 16 9.47 8.30 15.13
N SER A 17 8.58 9.04 14.47
CA SER A 17 8.96 10.19 13.63
C SER A 17 7.95 11.34 13.55
N SER A 18 6.90 11.33 14.37
CA SER A 18 5.76 12.25 14.23
C SER A 18 5.88 13.55 15.04
N ASP A 19 6.90 13.71 15.88
CA ASP A 19 7.16 14.96 16.58
C ASP A 19 8.02 15.94 15.74
N SER A 20 7.93 17.23 16.06
CA SER A 20 8.60 18.30 15.32
C SER A 20 10.13 18.15 15.25
N ALA A 21 10.77 17.67 16.32
CA ALA A 21 12.21 17.48 16.34
C ALA A 21 12.63 16.32 15.43
N SER A 22 11.86 15.23 15.42
CA SER A 22 12.10 14.10 14.52
C SER A 22 11.86 14.46 13.06
N ILE A 23 10.77 15.16 12.72
CA ILE A 23 10.50 15.63 11.34
C ILE A 23 11.65 16.51 10.84
N ARG A 24 12.17 17.42 11.69
CA ARG A 24 13.34 18.23 11.37
C ARG A 24 14.57 17.36 11.07
N LYS A 25 14.89 16.40 11.93
CA LYS A 25 16.03 15.48 11.73
C LYS A 25 15.90 14.67 10.45
N LEU A 26 14.70 14.17 10.13
CA LEU A 26 14.45 13.45 8.88
C LEU A 26 14.65 14.34 7.66
N PHE A 27 14.19 15.59 7.71
CA PHE A 27 14.39 16.55 6.63
C PHE A 27 15.87 16.90 6.43
N GLU A 28 16.61 17.08 7.52
CA GLU A 28 18.06 17.32 7.50
C GLU A 28 18.84 16.11 6.96
N ALA A 29 18.47 14.90 7.37
CA ALA A 29 19.04 13.65 6.84
C ALA A 29 18.77 13.49 5.34
N GLY A 30 17.60 13.97 4.89
CA GLY A 30 17.35 14.12 3.47
C GLY A 30 15.91 13.98 3.02
N ALA A 31 14.90 13.68 3.84
CA ALA A 31 13.53 13.46 3.34
C ALA A 31 13.01 14.61 2.44
N ASP A 32 12.58 14.32 1.21
CA ASP A 32 12.03 15.27 0.23
C ASP A 32 10.51 15.38 0.34
N VAL A 33 9.86 14.26 0.64
CA VAL A 33 8.40 14.15 0.78
C VAL A 33 8.10 13.39 2.07
N PHE A 34 7.12 13.87 2.83
CA PHE A 34 6.59 13.12 3.97
C PHE A 34 5.26 12.48 3.61
N ARG A 35 5.15 11.17 3.87
CA ARG A 35 3.91 10.41 3.72
C ARG A 35 3.18 10.31 5.03
N ILE A 36 1.89 10.64 5.02
CA ILE A 36 0.95 10.43 6.12
C ILE A 36 0.02 9.28 5.71
N ASN A 37 0.06 8.18 6.47
CA ASN A 37 -0.72 6.99 6.17
C ASN A 37 -2.07 7.01 6.91
N MET A 38 -3.15 7.26 6.19
CA MET A 38 -4.51 7.36 6.77
C MET A 38 -5.07 6.02 7.26
N SER A 39 -4.33 4.93 7.12
CA SER A 39 -4.66 3.68 7.79
C SER A 39 -4.56 3.73 9.31
N HIS A 40 -3.73 4.62 9.84
CA HIS A 40 -3.41 4.70 11.27
C HIS A 40 -3.48 6.12 11.83
N THR A 41 -3.72 7.13 10.99
CA THR A 41 -3.70 8.54 11.37
C THR A 41 -5.11 9.13 11.43
N PRO A 42 -5.60 9.54 12.61
CA PRO A 42 -6.83 10.32 12.75
C PRO A 42 -6.70 11.71 12.10
N HIS A 43 -7.83 12.33 11.72
CA HIS A 43 -7.85 13.62 11.02
C HIS A 43 -7.13 14.73 11.78
N ASP A 44 -7.37 14.86 13.09
CA ASP A 44 -6.72 15.89 13.90
C ASP A 44 -5.20 15.72 13.91
N LYS A 45 -4.74 14.47 14.03
CA LYS A 45 -3.30 14.18 13.97
C LYS A 45 -2.71 14.47 12.60
N MET A 46 -3.43 14.18 11.52
CA MET A 46 -3.02 14.54 10.17
C MET A 46 -2.85 16.05 10.03
N ARG A 47 -3.82 16.86 10.52
CA ARG A 47 -3.73 18.34 10.51
C ARG A 47 -2.51 18.84 11.27
N GLU A 48 -2.24 18.30 12.46
CA GLU A 48 -1.04 18.62 13.25
C GLU A 48 0.25 18.31 12.47
N LEU A 49 0.33 17.15 11.83
CA LEU A 49 1.50 16.74 11.05
C LEU A 49 1.72 17.68 9.86
N VAL A 50 0.66 18.01 9.12
CA VAL A 50 0.75 18.96 7.99
C VAL A 50 1.24 20.32 8.48
N ALA A 51 0.65 20.87 9.54
CA ALA A 51 1.10 22.14 10.12
C ALA A 51 2.57 22.10 10.57
N THR A 52 3.00 20.98 11.16
CA THR A 52 4.38 20.79 11.60
C THR A 52 5.35 20.73 10.41
N ILE A 53 5.00 20.00 9.35
CA ILE A 53 5.81 19.93 8.13
C ILE A 53 5.95 21.31 7.48
N ARG A 54 4.85 22.07 7.35
CA ARG A 54 4.87 23.44 6.80
C ARG A 54 5.69 24.41 7.65
N SER A 55 5.66 24.26 8.97
CA SER A 55 6.53 25.03 9.87
C SER A 55 8.02 24.71 9.66
N VAL A 56 8.37 23.43 9.53
CA VAL A 56 9.74 23.00 9.20
C VAL A 56 10.14 23.55 7.84
N GLU A 57 9.33 23.39 6.80
CA GLU A 57 9.55 23.95 5.46
C GLU A 57 9.86 25.45 5.50
N GLY A 58 9.06 26.24 6.23
CA GLY A 58 9.28 27.68 6.41
C GLY A 58 10.61 28.01 7.09
N SER A 59 11.02 27.23 8.09
CA SER A 59 12.28 27.46 8.82
C SER A 59 13.54 27.18 7.99
N TYR A 60 13.46 26.29 6.99
CA TYR A 60 14.59 25.97 6.11
C TYR A 60 14.54 26.70 4.75
N GLY A 61 13.41 27.33 4.42
CA GLY A 61 13.20 28.01 3.13
C GLY A 61 13.34 27.07 1.93
N ARG A 62 12.92 25.81 2.09
CA ARG A 62 13.07 24.77 1.06
C ARG A 62 11.81 23.91 1.00
N PRO A 63 11.25 23.67 -0.19
CA PRO A 63 10.01 22.93 -0.33
C PRO A 63 10.06 21.51 0.27
N ILE A 64 8.99 21.13 0.95
CA ILE A 64 8.75 19.78 1.45
C ILE A 64 7.42 19.27 0.90
N GLY A 65 7.45 18.17 0.15
CA GLY A 65 6.21 17.57 -0.34
C GLY A 65 5.45 16.85 0.78
N ILE A 66 4.13 16.89 0.73
CA ILE A 66 3.25 16.13 1.62
C ILE A 66 2.38 15.20 0.77
N LEU A 67 2.49 13.91 1.04
CA LEU A 67 1.68 12.87 0.43
C LEU A 67 0.75 12.24 1.46
N VAL A 68 -0.55 12.28 1.22
CA VAL A 68 -1.54 11.55 2.03
C VAL A 68 -1.90 10.26 1.31
N ASP A 69 -1.65 9.13 1.97
CA ASP A 69 -1.92 7.80 1.45
C ASP A 69 -3.25 7.27 1.99
N LEU A 70 -4.23 7.12 1.10
CA LEU A 70 -5.56 6.62 1.43
C LEU A 70 -5.52 5.12 1.68
N GLN A 71 -6.38 4.64 2.56
CA GLN A 71 -6.35 3.25 2.99
C GLN A 71 -6.82 2.29 1.90
N GLY A 72 -7.90 2.66 1.18
CA GLY A 72 -8.60 1.76 0.27
C GLY A 72 -9.38 0.65 0.99
N PRO A 73 -9.96 -0.29 0.23
CA PRO A 73 -10.75 -1.40 0.79
C PRO A 73 -9.87 -2.40 1.54
N LYS A 74 -9.90 -2.37 2.89
CA LYS A 74 -9.28 -3.42 3.73
C LYS A 74 -10.17 -4.65 3.82
N LEU A 75 -9.97 -5.58 2.91
CA LEU A 75 -10.67 -6.87 2.90
C LEU A 75 -10.10 -7.78 3.99
N ARG A 76 -10.95 -8.28 4.89
CA ARG A 76 -10.54 -9.08 6.05
C ARG A 76 -11.53 -10.19 6.35
N LEU A 77 -11.03 -11.26 6.96
CA LEU A 77 -11.86 -12.31 7.54
C LEU A 77 -12.58 -11.82 8.81
N GLY A 78 -13.60 -12.57 9.22
CA GLY A 78 -14.21 -12.48 10.54
C GLY A 78 -13.31 -13.03 11.66
N ASN A 79 -13.94 -13.34 12.79
CA ASN A 79 -13.28 -13.92 13.95
C ASN A 79 -13.50 -15.43 13.98
N PHE A 80 -12.66 -16.15 14.73
CA PHE A 80 -12.77 -17.56 15.05
C PHE A 80 -13.18 -17.76 16.52
N GLU A 81 -13.87 -18.86 16.83
CA GLU A 81 -14.25 -19.23 18.20
C GLU A 81 -13.06 -19.22 19.17
N ASN A 82 -11.89 -19.67 18.70
CA ASN A 82 -10.65 -19.73 19.50
C ASN A 82 -9.60 -18.71 19.04
N GLY A 83 -10.01 -17.67 18.30
CA GLY A 83 -9.12 -16.65 17.72
C GLY A 83 -8.28 -17.10 16.53
N PHE A 84 -8.25 -18.41 16.24
CA PHE A 84 -7.62 -18.99 15.04
C PHE A 84 -8.12 -20.40 14.72
N VAL A 85 -7.75 -20.87 13.53
CA VAL A 85 -7.84 -22.26 13.08
C VAL A 85 -6.50 -22.68 12.44
N GLU A 86 -6.14 -23.95 12.56
CA GLU A 86 -5.06 -24.55 11.78
C GLU A 86 -5.64 -25.31 10.59
N LEU A 87 -5.19 -24.96 9.39
CA LEU A 87 -5.61 -25.59 8.15
C LEU A 87 -4.50 -26.45 7.57
N ASN A 88 -4.83 -27.67 7.18
CA ASN A 88 -3.92 -28.59 6.51
C ASN A 88 -4.06 -28.46 4.99
N ASN A 89 -2.97 -28.70 4.26
CA ASN A 89 -2.99 -28.76 2.80
C ASN A 89 -3.99 -29.82 2.31
N GLY A 90 -4.75 -29.49 1.29
CA GLY A 90 -5.80 -30.33 0.71
C GLY A 90 -7.13 -30.30 1.45
N ALA A 91 -7.22 -29.69 2.63
CA ALA A 91 -8.48 -29.60 3.36
C ALA A 91 -9.50 -28.72 2.63
N MET A 92 -10.77 -29.09 2.76
CA MET A 92 -11.90 -28.27 2.32
C MET A 92 -12.33 -27.34 3.46
N PHE A 93 -12.60 -26.09 3.14
CA PHE A 93 -12.97 -25.06 4.10
C PHE A 93 -13.98 -24.09 3.48
N THR A 94 -14.88 -23.51 4.27
CA THR A 94 -15.93 -22.62 3.77
C THR A 94 -15.67 -21.18 4.18
N LEU A 95 -15.78 -20.25 3.23
CA LEU A 95 -15.89 -18.82 3.48
C LEU A 95 -17.35 -18.42 3.24
N ASP A 96 -18.04 -17.82 4.19
CA ASP A 96 -19.48 -17.54 4.06
C ASP A 96 -19.91 -16.19 4.63
N ALA A 97 -21.16 -15.81 4.38
CA ALA A 97 -21.76 -14.56 4.86
C ALA A 97 -22.34 -14.64 6.29
N ASP A 98 -22.22 -15.80 6.97
CA ASP A 98 -22.76 -15.96 8.32
C ASP A 98 -21.83 -15.26 9.33
N PRO A 99 -22.30 -14.27 10.11
CA PRO A 99 -21.45 -13.51 11.03
C PRO A 99 -20.97 -14.31 12.25
N ALA A 100 -21.45 -15.54 12.46
CA ALA A 100 -20.99 -16.38 13.56
C ALA A 100 -19.46 -16.62 13.47
N PRO A 101 -18.77 -16.72 14.62
CA PRO A 101 -17.35 -17.01 14.65
C PRO A 101 -17.01 -18.30 13.88
N GLY A 102 -15.93 -18.25 13.11
CA GLY A 102 -15.42 -19.38 12.37
C GLY A 102 -14.89 -20.50 13.27
N ASN A 103 -14.82 -21.70 12.72
CA ASN A 103 -14.36 -22.91 13.38
C ASN A 103 -13.48 -23.73 12.41
N LYS A 104 -13.40 -25.06 12.63
CA LYS A 104 -12.55 -25.94 11.80
C LYS A 104 -13.02 -26.10 10.36
N THR A 105 -14.28 -25.77 10.04
CA THR A 105 -14.86 -26.02 8.72
C THR A 105 -15.29 -24.73 8.00
N ARG A 106 -15.44 -23.62 8.71
CA ARG A 106 -15.88 -22.36 8.10
C ARG A 106 -15.33 -21.10 8.78
N VAL A 107 -15.38 -19.96 8.08
CA VAL A 107 -15.21 -18.62 8.66
C VAL A 107 -16.08 -17.61 7.93
N HIS A 108 -16.53 -16.60 8.67
CA HIS A 108 -17.20 -15.44 8.11
C HIS A 108 -16.26 -14.64 7.19
N LEU A 109 -16.71 -14.33 5.99
CA LEU A 109 -16.14 -13.35 5.09
C LEU A 109 -17.11 -12.16 4.98
N PRO A 110 -16.89 -11.06 5.72
CA PRO A 110 -17.77 -9.88 5.80
C PRO A 110 -17.77 -9.01 4.53
N HIS A 111 -17.70 -9.63 3.37
CA HIS A 111 -17.50 -9.01 2.07
C HIS A 111 -18.38 -9.72 1.04
N PRO A 112 -19.70 -9.43 1.02
CA PRO A 112 -20.62 -10.02 0.05
C PRO A 112 -20.20 -9.75 -1.40
N GLU A 113 -19.51 -8.63 -1.65
CA GLU A 113 -18.91 -8.29 -2.94
C GLU A 113 -17.87 -9.33 -3.39
N ILE A 114 -17.11 -9.93 -2.46
CA ILE A 114 -16.12 -10.97 -2.77
C ILE A 114 -16.84 -12.26 -3.14
N LEU A 115 -17.78 -12.70 -2.29
CA LEU A 115 -18.53 -13.95 -2.50
C LEU A 115 -19.27 -13.94 -3.84
N LYS A 116 -19.84 -12.79 -4.22
CA LYS A 116 -20.51 -12.60 -5.52
C LYS A 116 -19.57 -12.53 -6.73
N ALA A 117 -18.32 -12.08 -6.53
CA ALA A 117 -17.35 -11.91 -7.62
C ALA A 117 -16.46 -13.15 -7.84
N LEU A 118 -16.32 -13.99 -6.82
CA LEU A 118 -15.49 -15.18 -6.85
C LEU A 118 -16.04 -16.20 -7.86
N ARG A 119 -15.13 -16.90 -8.54
CA ARG A 119 -15.47 -18.01 -9.45
C ARG A 119 -14.63 -19.23 -9.10
N PRO A 120 -15.08 -20.45 -9.45
CA PRO A 120 -14.25 -21.65 -9.33
C PRO A 120 -12.90 -21.46 -10.01
N GLY A 121 -11.84 -21.90 -9.35
CA GLY A 121 -10.44 -21.73 -9.77
C GLY A 121 -9.76 -20.46 -9.26
N HIS A 122 -10.50 -19.44 -8.80
CA HIS A 122 -9.90 -18.20 -8.29
C HIS A 122 -9.13 -18.45 -6.98
N ALA A 123 -7.94 -17.84 -6.87
CA ALA A 123 -7.17 -17.87 -5.64
C ALA A 123 -7.64 -16.82 -4.63
N LEU A 124 -7.59 -17.21 -3.35
CA LEU A 124 -7.66 -16.30 -2.21
C LEU A 124 -6.39 -16.45 -1.39
N LEU A 125 -5.75 -15.32 -1.12
CA LEU A 125 -4.52 -15.23 -0.35
C LEU A 125 -4.84 -14.64 1.01
N ILE A 126 -4.41 -15.30 2.08
CA ILE A 126 -4.70 -14.89 3.45
C ILE A 126 -3.40 -14.63 4.21
N ASP A 127 -3.40 -13.56 5.01
CA ASP A 127 -2.23 -13.11 5.79
C ASP A 127 -1.00 -12.88 4.92
N ASP A 128 -1.12 -11.95 3.96
CA ASP A 128 -0.05 -11.58 3.03
C ASP A 128 0.50 -12.78 2.24
N GLY A 129 -0.41 -13.68 1.83
CA GLY A 129 -0.09 -14.85 1.01
C GLY A 129 0.49 -16.04 1.77
N LYS A 130 0.61 -15.99 3.11
CA LYS A 130 1.07 -17.13 3.91
C LYS A 130 0.16 -18.35 3.80
N LEU A 131 -1.14 -18.12 3.64
CA LEU A 131 -2.08 -19.18 3.27
C LEU A 131 -2.63 -18.89 1.88
N ARG A 132 -2.82 -19.97 1.11
CA ARG A 132 -3.39 -19.92 -0.23
C ARG A 132 -4.53 -20.90 -0.34
N LEU A 133 -5.68 -20.37 -0.73
CA LEU A 133 -6.92 -21.11 -0.93
C LEU A 133 -7.32 -21.01 -2.40
N ILE A 134 -7.96 -22.04 -2.94
CA ILE A 134 -8.53 -22.04 -4.29
C ILE A 134 -10.03 -22.30 -4.15
N ALA A 135 -10.85 -21.43 -4.75
CA ALA A 135 -12.28 -21.65 -4.82
C ALA A 135 -12.59 -22.89 -5.66
N GLU A 136 -13.29 -23.86 -5.09
CA GLU A 136 -13.78 -25.04 -5.82
C GLU A 136 -15.24 -24.85 -6.21
N GLU A 137 -16.07 -24.34 -5.27
CA GLU A 137 -17.47 -24.00 -5.51
C GLU A 137 -17.77 -22.61 -4.96
N THR A 138 -18.61 -21.87 -5.67
CA THR A 138 -18.94 -20.48 -5.32
C THR A 138 -20.43 -20.24 -5.44
N SER A 139 -20.98 -19.50 -4.48
CA SER A 139 -22.33 -18.97 -4.49
C SER A 139 -22.32 -17.52 -3.98
N PRO A 140 -23.43 -16.77 -4.11
CA PRO A 140 -23.51 -15.41 -3.58
C PRO A 140 -23.25 -15.27 -2.07
N ASP A 141 -23.45 -16.34 -1.30
CA ASP A 141 -23.44 -16.30 0.18
C ASP A 141 -22.35 -17.19 0.80
N HIS A 142 -21.70 -18.06 0.02
CA HIS A 142 -20.58 -18.87 0.47
C HIS A 142 -19.70 -19.35 -0.68
N ALA A 143 -18.45 -19.66 -0.35
CA ALA A 143 -17.48 -20.30 -1.21
C ALA A 143 -16.85 -21.49 -0.49
N LEU A 144 -16.89 -22.65 -1.13
CA LEU A 144 -16.13 -23.82 -0.71
C LEU A 144 -14.74 -23.73 -1.34
N VAL A 145 -13.71 -23.75 -0.52
CA VAL A 145 -12.32 -23.58 -0.95
C VAL A 145 -11.47 -24.78 -0.54
N ARG A 146 -10.49 -25.11 -1.38
CA ARG A 146 -9.43 -26.06 -1.05
C ARG A 146 -8.18 -25.32 -0.59
N VAL A 147 -7.62 -25.77 0.53
CA VAL A 147 -6.37 -25.25 1.08
C VAL A 147 -5.20 -25.76 0.25
N VAL A 148 -4.49 -24.88 -0.45
CA VAL A 148 -3.26 -25.21 -1.19
C VAL A 148 -2.04 -25.07 -0.29
N THR A 149 -1.96 -23.95 0.42
CA THR A 149 -0.94 -23.69 1.44
C THR A 149 -1.67 -23.42 2.75
N GLY A 150 -1.57 -24.38 3.66
CA GLY A 150 -2.15 -24.36 4.98
C GLY A 150 -1.26 -23.67 6.02
N GLY A 151 -1.73 -23.65 7.25
CA GLY A 151 -1.09 -22.96 8.36
C GLY A 151 -2.12 -22.36 9.30
N LYS A 152 -1.65 -21.47 10.18
CA LYS A 152 -2.49 -20.78 11.16
C LYS A 152 -3.23 -19.61 10.51
N MET A 153 -4.56 -19.70 10.43
CA MET A 153 -5.44 -18.60 10.04
C MET A 153 -6.07 -18.00 11.29
N SER A 154 -5.82 -16.73 11.59
CA SER A 154 -6.33 -16.06 12.79
C SER A 154 -7.37 -14.99 12.47
N ASP A 155 -7.94 -14.40 13.51
CA ASP A 155 -8.92 -13.32 13.42
C ASP A 155 -8.47 -12.18 12.50
N ARG A 156 -9.42 -11.66 11.72
CA ARG A 156 -9.30 -10.41 10.96
C ARG A 156 -8.10 -10.34 10.02
N LYS A 157 -7.58 -11.48 9.59
CA LYS A 157 -6.50 -11.56 8.62
C LYS A 157 -6.94 -10.99 7.28
N GLY A 158 -6.00 -10.33 6.61
CA GLY A 158 -6.23 -9.71 5.30
C GLY A 158 -6.55 -10.76 4.25
N VAL A 159 -7.40 -10.40 3.30
CA VAL A 159 -7.80 -11.22 2.16
C VAL A 159 -7.39 -10.51 0.87
N SER A 160 -6.68 -11.23 0.03
CA SER A 160 -6.21 -10.78 -1.29
C SER A 160 -6.77 -11.70 -2.37
N LEU A 161 -7.18 -11.12 -3.50
CA LEU A 161 -7.87 -11.82 -4.59
C LEU A 161 -7.20 -11.51 -5.93
N PRO A 162 -6.08 -12.18 -6.25
CA PRO A 162 -5.30 -11.85 -7.43
C PRO A 162 -6.04 -12.12 -8.74
N ASP A 163 -6.94 -13.11 -8.75
CA ASP A 163 -7.67 -13.53 -9.94
C ASP A 163 -9.08 -12.89 -10.06
N THR A 164 -9.48 -12.03 -9.11
CA THR A 164 -10.87 -11.52 -9.04
C THR A 164 -10.92 -10.01 -9.22
N ASP A 165 -11.55 -9.55 -10.31
CA ASP A 165 -11.98 -8.16 -10.45
C ASP A 165 -13.12 -7.87 -9.46
N LEU A 166 -12.88 -7.02 -8.46
CA LEU A 166 -13.91 -6.66 -7.50
C LEU A 166 -14.73 -5.46 -7.99
N PRO A 167 -16.08 -5.53 -7.92
CA PRO A 167 -16.97 -4.42 -8.27
C PRO A 167 -17.04 -3.38 -7.14
N VAL A 168 -15.92 -3.09 -6.48
CA VAL A 168 -15.81 -2.07 -5.43
C VAL A 168 -15.10 -0.85 -5.98
N SER A 169 -15.53 0.34 -5.55
CA SER A 169 -14.74 1.55 -5.73
C SER A 169 -13.43 1.42 -4.96
N ALA A 170 -12.33 1.90 -5.52
CA ALA A 170 -11.06 1.99 -4.81
C ALA A 170 -11.14 2.91 -3.57
N MET A 171 -12.16 3.78 -3.49
CA MET A 171 -12.38 4.67 -2.35
C MET A 171 -13.58 4.22 -1.51
N THR A 172 -13.31 3.86 -0.26
CA THR A 172 -14.33 3.59 0.75
C THR A 172 -14.98 4.90 1.25
N PRO A 173 -16.11 4.84 1.98
CA PRO A 173 -16.66 6.02 2.66
C PRO A 173 -15.65 6.69 3.60
N LYS A 174 -14.80 5.90 4.26
CA LYS A 174 -13.69 6.41 5.08
C LYS A 174 -12.69 7.16 4.21
N ASP A 175 -12.26 6.59 3.08
CA ASP A 175 -11.29 7.24 2.20
C ASP A 175 -11.82 8.58 1.66
N ARG A 176 -13.12 8.70 1.38
CA ARG A 176 -13.72 9.98 0.97
C ARG A 176 -13.65 11.03 2.07
N ALA A 177 -13.91 10.63 3.32
CA ALA A 177 -13.80 11.54 4.47
C ALA A 177 -12.34 11.94 4.73
N ASP A 178 -11.41 10.99 4.65
CA ASP A 178 -9.97 11.24 4.77
C ASP A 178 -9.46 12.17 3.67
N LEU A 179 -9.90 11.94 2.43
CA LEU A 179 -9.55 12.75 1.28
C LEU A 179 -9.97 14.20 1.47
N GLU A 180 -11.24 14.45 1.81
CA GLU A 180 -11.71 15.83 1.97
C GLU A 180 -10.97 16.54 3.11
N ALA A 181 -10.84 15.88 4.27
CA ALA A 181 -10.10 16.44 5.41
C ALA A 181 -8.64 16.75 5.06
N ALA A 182 -7.98 15.89 4.27
CA ALA A 182 -6.61 16.12 3.82
C ALA A 182 -6.50 17.30 2.84
N LEU A 183 -7.43 17.41 1.87
CA LEU A 183 -7.42 18.49 0.88
C LEU A 183 -7.62 19.87 1.51
N GLU A 184 -8.39 19.97 2.61
CA GLU A 184 -8.53 21.21 3.40
C GLU A 184 -7.20 21.74 3.97
N THR A 185 -6.19 20.86 4.12
CA THR A 185 -4.90 21.22 4.71
C THR A 185 -3.83 21.68 3.71
N GLY A 186 -4.12 21.63 2.40
CA GLY A 186 -3.15 22.01 1.37
C GLY A 186 -2.01 21.00 1.17
N ILE A 187 -2.35 19.71 1.18
CA ILE A 187 -1.44 18.62 0.80
C ILE A 187 -1.08 18.68 -0.69
N ASP A 188 0.05 18.11 -1.07
CA ASP A 188 0.55 18.18 -2.45
C ASP A 188 0.11 16.95 -3.28
N TRP A 189 0.08 15.77 -2.63
CA TRP A 189 -0.20 14.49 -3.27
C TRP A 189 -1.21 13.66 -2.50
N VAL A 190 -2.06 12.95 -3.24
CA VAL A 190 -2.92 11.88 -2.74
C VAL A 190 -2.46 10.58 -3.38
N ALA A 191 -2.11 9.58 -2.57
CA ALA A 191 -1.90 8.22 -3.06
C ALA A 191 -3.19 7.40 -2.95
N LEU A 192 -3.59 6.79 -4.06
CA LEU A 192 -4.78 5.95 -4.17
C LEU A 192 -4.38 4.48 -4.15
N SER A 193 -4.79 3.77 -3.09
CA SER A 193 -4.59 2.33 -2.91
C SER A 193 -5.62 1.51 -3.71
N PHE A 194 -5.30 0.25 -3.98
CA PHE A 194 -6.16 -0.77 -4.61
C PHE A 194 -6.73 -0.36 -5.98
N VAL A 195 -6.00 0.45 -6.74
CA VAL A 195 -6.39 0.82 -8.11
C VAL A 195 -6.48 -0.45 -8.96
N GLN A 196 -7.59 -0.64 -9.68
CA GLN A 196 -7.78 -1.78 -10.59
C GLN A 196 -8.06 -1.34 -12.03
N ARG A 197 -8.48 -0.08 -12.24
CA ARG A 197 -8.89 0.46 -13.54
C ARG A 197 -8.75 1.99 -13.55
N ALA A 198 -8.72 2.58 -14.76
CA ALA A 198 -8.59 4.04 -14.93
C ALA A 198 -9.74 4.83 -14.28
N ASP A 199 -10.95 4.27 -14.27
CA ASP A 199 -12.13 4.90 -13.65
C ASP A 199 -11.93 5.19 -12.16
N ASP A 200 -11.18 4.35 -11.43
CA ASP A 200 -10.88 4.58 -10.02
C ASP A 200 -10.08 5.89 -9.83
N VAL A 201 -9.14 6.15 -10.76
CA VAL A 201 -8.30 7.36 -10.77
C VAL A 201 -9.11 8.58 -11.20
N ILE A 202 -9.95 8.43 -12.23
CA ILE A 202 -10.83 9.50 -12.73
C ILE A 202 -11.81 9.93 -11.64
N GLU A 203 -12.37 8.98 -10.90
CA GLU A 203 -13.23 9.27 -9.75
C GLU A 203 -12.49 10.11 -8.70
N ALA A 204 -11.29 9.70 -8.31
CA ALA A 204 -10.48 10.44 -7.36
C ALA A 204 -10.14 11.86 -7.87
N LYS A 205 -9.80 12.03 -9.16
CA LYS A 205 -9.52 13.36 -9.74
C LYS A 205 -10.72 14.31 -9.64
N LYS A 206 -11.94 13.80 -9.87
CA LYS A 206 -13.18 14.58 -9.73
C LYS A 206 -13.41 15.07 -8.31
N LEU A 207 -13.01 14.30 -7.29
CA LEU A 207 -13.11 14.71 -5.88
C LEU A 207 -11.99 15.67 -5.47
N VAL A 208 -10.77 15.43 -5.96
CA VAL A 208 -9.62 16.28 -5.68
C VAL A 208 -9.77 17.68 -6.28
N ARG A 209 -10.38 17.80 -7.46
CA ARG A 209 -10.67 19.10 -8.12
C ARG A 209 -9.42 19.97 -8.30
N GLY A 210 -8.28 19.34 -8.59
CA GLY A 210 -7.01 20.02 -8.80
C GLY A 210 -6.33 20.56 -7.52
N ARG A 211 -6.87 20.27 -6.33
CA ARG A 211 -6.28 20.69 -5.05
C ARG A 211 -4.99 19.93 -4.68
N ALA A 212 -4.77 18.76 -5.28
CA ALA A 212 -3.59 17.92 -5.11
C ALA A 212 -3.37 17.08 -6.38
N SER A 213 -2.18 16.48 -6.53
CA SER A 213 -1.87 15.52 -7.59
C SER A 213 -2.17 14.09 -7.15
N ILE A 214 -2.56 13.22 -8.09
CA ILE A 214 -2.91 11.82 -7.79
C ILE A 214 -1.77 10.86 -8.17
N MET A 215 -1.33 10.10 -7.18
CA MET A 215 -0.38 9.01 -7.33
C MET A 215 -1.11 7.67 -7.23
N SER A 216 -1.18 6.93 -8.34
CA SER A 216 -1.83 5.61 -8.33
C SER A 216 -0.86 4.55 -7.83
N LYS A 217 -1.26 3.81 -6.80
CA LYS A 217 -0.49 2.68 -6.28
C LYS A 217 -0.81 1.44 -7.11
N ILE A 218 0.23 0.90 -7.73
CA ILE A 218 0.15 -0.31 -8.53
C ILE A 218 0.51 -1.49 -7.63
N GLU A 219 -0.53 -2.10 -7.08
CA GLU A 219 -0.47 -3.21 -6.12
C GLU A 219 -1.40 -4.37 -6.49
N LYS A 220 -2.10 -4.27 -7.63
CA LYS A 220 -3.08 -5.26 -8.09
C LYS A 220 -2.70 -5.81 -9.46
N PRO A 221 -2.84 -7.14 -9.71
CA PRO A 221 -2.66 -7.73 -11.04
C PRO A 221 -3.50 -7.04 -12.12
N GLN A 222 -4.75 -6.72 -11.78
CA GLN A 222 -5.70 -6.00 -12.64
C GLN A 222 -5.15 -4.64 -13.11
N ALA A 223 -4.40 -3.95 -12.23
CA ALA A 223 -3.77 -2.68 -12.56
C ALA A 223 -2.60 -2.83 -13.53
N ILE A 224 -1.91 -3.98 -13.51
CA ILE A 224 -0.84 -4.29 -14.46
C ILE A 224 -1.42 -4.54 -15.85
N ASP A 225 -2.53 -5.28 -15.93
CA ASP A 225 -3.21 -5.58 -17.19
C ASP A 225 -3.76 -4.31 -17.86
N ARG A 226 -4.18 -3.34 -17.05
CA ARG A 226 -4.74 -2.05 -17.49
C ARG A 226 -3.77 -0.87 -17.30
N LEU A 227 -2.48 -1.15 -17.21
CA LEU A 227 -1.47 -0.17 -16.78
C LEU A 227 -1.41 1.07 -17.67
N ALA A 228 -1.60 0.93 -18.98
CA ALA A 228 -1.55 2.06 -19.90
C ALA A 228 -2.65 3.08 -19.62
N GLU A 229 -3.89 2.61 -19.44
CA GLU A 229 -5.06 3.46 -19.17
C GLU A 229 -4.97 4.11 -17.78
N ILE A 230 -4.55 3.34 -16.77
CA ILE A 230 -4.31 3.87 -15.42
C ILE A 230 -3.24 4.95 -15.47
N MET A 231 -2.10 4.64 -16.10
CA MET A 231 -0.99 5.58 -16.21
C MET A 231 -1.42 6.86 -16.94
N GLU A 232 -2.26 6.79 -17.98
CA GLU A 232 -2.80 7.98 -18.66
C GLU A 232 -3.63 8.87 -17.71
N ALA A 233 -4.47 8.27 -16.88
CA ALA A 233 -5.30 9.00 -15.91
C ALA A 233 -4.51 9.56 -14.71
N SER A 234 -3.47 8.88 -14.24
CA SER A 234 -2.68 9.26 -13.05
C SER A 234 -1.77 10.47 -13.28
N ASP A 235 -1.40 11.19 -12.22
CA ASP A 235 -0.35 12.22 -12.30
C ASP A 235 1.04 11.63 -11.99
N ALA A 236 1.09 10.57 -11.17
CA ALA A 236 2.28 9.79 -10.84
C ALA A 236 1.93 8.33 -10.56
N LEU A 237 2.94 7.45 -10.54
CA LEU A 237 2.80 6.05 -10.15
C LEU A 237 3.61 5.73 -8.89
N MET A 238 3.09 4.84 -8.05
CA MET A 238 3.83 4.19 -6.97
C MET A 238 3.85 2.68 -7.23
N VAL A 239 5.04 2.11 -7.38
CA VAL A 239 5.24 0.67 -7.47
C VAL A 239 5.25 0.10 -6.05
N ALA A 240 4.11 -0.44 -5.61
CA ALA A 240 3.91 -0.95 -4.25
C ALA A 240 4.27 -2.45 -4.18
N ARG A 241 5.56 -2.73 -3.99
CA ARG A 241 6.15 -4.08 -4.17
C ARG A 241 5.69 -5.10 -3.14
N GLY A 242 5.43 -4.67 -1.91
CA GLY A 242 4.98 -5.53 -0.81
C GLY A 242 3.66 -6.19 -1.18
N ASP A 243 2.63 -5.39 -1.45
CA ASP A 243 1.32 -5.89 -1.86
C ASP A 243 1.39 -6.63 -3.21
N LEU A 244 2.13 -6.09 -4.19
CA LEU A 244 2.27 -6.74 -5.50
C LEU A 244 2.96 -8.11 -5.42
N GLY A 245 3.93 -8.27 -4.51
CA GLY A 245 4.63 -9.54 -4.27
C GLY A 245 3.81 -10.56 -3.48
N VAL A 246 2.71 -10.12 -2.86
CA VAL A 246 1.67 -11.03 -2.33
C VAL A 246 0.76 -11.47 -3.48
N GLU A 247 0.28 -10.53 -4.28
CA GLU A 247 -0.74 -10.78 -5.32
C GLU A 247 -0.17 -11.49 -6.56
N LEU A 248 1.14 -11.40 -6.81
CA LEU A 248 1.83 -12.02 -7.94
C LEU A 248 3.00 -12.88 -7.46
N PRO A 249 3.44 -13.86 -8.28
CA PRO A 249 4.71 -14.54 -8.04
C PRO A 249 5.84 -13.51 -7.87
N ALA A 250 6.54 -13.57 -6.73
CA ALA A 250 7.51 -12.55 -6.31
C ALA A 250 8.61 -12.33 -7.36
N GLU A 251 9.00 -13.38 -8.09
CA GLU A 251 9.98 -13.33 -9.19
C GLU A 251 9.54 -12.47 -10.37
N ARG A 252 8.23 -12.20 -10.54
CA ARG A 252 7.71 -11.31 -11.59
C ARG A 252 7.84 -9.83 -11.22
N VAL A 253 7.84 -9.51 -9.93
CA VAL A 253 7.81 -8.11 -9.43
C VAL A 253 9.00 -7.28 -9.95
N PRO A 254 10.26 -7.75 -9.95
CA PRO A 254 11.38 -6.97 -10.48
C PRO A 254 11.22 -6.60 -11.97
N GLY A 255 10.68 -7.52 -12.78
CA GLY A 255 10.41 -7.25 -14.20
C GLY A 255 9.34 -6.19 -14.39
N LEU A 256 8.26 -6.28 -13.61
CA LEU A 256 7.15 -5.33 -13.64
C LEU A 256 7.55 -3.95 -13.15
N GLN A 257 8.38 -3.85 -12.09
CA GLN A 257 8.97 -2.59 -11.65
C GLN A 257 9.70 -1.90 -12.81
N LYS A 258 10.63 -2.60 -13.47
CA LYS A 258 11.38 -2.04 -14.61
C LYS A 258 10.47 -1.60 -15.75
N GLN A 259 9.38 -2.33 -16.00
CA GLN A 259 8.38 -1.95 -17.01
C GLN A 259 7.66 -0.67 -16.61
N MET A 260 7.10 -0.61 -15.40
CA MET A 260 6.37 0.56 -14.87
C MET A 260 7.25 1.80 -14.84
N THR A 261 8.49 1.70 -14.35
CA THR A 261 9.44 2.82 -14.33
C THR A 261 9.71 3.35 -15.73
N ARG A 262 9.97 2.46 -16.70
CA ARG A 262 10.20 2.88 -18.10
C ARG A 262 8.98 3.52 -18.74
N MET A 263 7.79 3.00 -18.47
CA MET A 263 6.53 3.55 -18.96
C MET A 263 6.25 4.94 -18.38
N ALA A 264 6.36 5.10 -17.06
CA ALA A 264 6.16 6.38 -16.38
C ALA A 264 7.12 7.45 -16.90
N ARG A 265 8.41 7.12 -17.03
CA ARG A 265 9.42 8.03 -17.59
C ARG A 265 9.13 8.45 -19.03
N ARG A 266 8.68 7.52 -19.87
CA ARG A 266 8.27 7.83 -21.26
C ARG A 266 7.06 8.76 -21.31
N ALA A 267 6.14 8.61 -20.36
CA ALA A 267 4.96 9.47 -20.22
C ALA A 267 5.26 10.81 -19.52
N GLY A 268 6.49 11.04 -19.05
CA GLY A 268 6.85 12.24 -18.28
C GLY A 268 6.20 12.29 -16.89
N LYS A 269 5.83 11.14 -16.33
CA LYS A 269 5.14 11.03 -15.04
C LYS A 269 6.10 10.53 -13.95
N PRO A 270 6.09 11.13 -12.74
CA PRO A 270 6.92 10.66 -11.64
C PRO A 270 6.60 9.21 -11.26
N VAL A 271 7.64 8.46 -10.89
CA VAL A 271 7.50 7.09 -10.38
C VAL A 271 8.24 6.90 -9.06
N VAL A 272 7.52 6.38 -8.06
CA VAL A 272 8.03 6.06 -6.74
C VAL A 272 8.17 4.55 -6.58
N ILE A 273 9.32 4.08 -6.13
CA ILE A 273 9.50 2.68 -5.75
C ILE A 273 9.32 2.56 -4.24
N ALA A 274 8.36 1.72 -3.85
CA ALA A 274 7.87 1.65 -2.48
C ALA A 274 8.00 0.25 -1.88
N THR A 275 8.10 0.23 -0.54
CA THR A 275 8.18 -0.95 0.35
C THR A 275 9.44 -1.80 0.16
N GLN A 276 9.89 -2.50 1.22
CA GLN A 276 11.03 -3.41 1.19
C GLN A 276 12.32 -2.79 0.63
N MET A 277 12.53 -1.48 0.84
CA MET A 277 13.75 -0.80 0.37
C MET A 277 14.89 -1.08 1.36
N LEU A 278 14.67 -0.82 2.65
CA LEU A 278 15.64 -0.98 3.73
C LEU A 278 14.99 -1.66 4.96
N GLU A 279 14.15 -2.67 4.75
CA GLU A 279 13.30 -3.31 5.77
C GLU A 279 14.08 -3.70 7.04
N SER A 280 15.29 -4.24 6.90
CA SER A 280 16.14 -4.62 8.02
C SER A 280 16.46 -3.44 8.95
N MET A 281 16.45 -2.21 8.43
CA MET A 281 16.71 -1.00 9.19
C MET A 281 15.60 -0.60 10.18
N ILE A 282 14.46 -1.30 10.15
CA ILE A 282 13.47 -1.21 11.23
C ILE A 282 14.11 -1.63 12.57
N THR A 283 15.01 -2.62 12.54
CA THR A 283 15.62 -3.20 13.74
C THR A 283 17.15 -3.15 13.79
N SER A 284 17.80 -2.84 12.67
CA SER A 284 19.25 -2.73 12.50
C SER A 284 19.67 -1.31 12.13
N PRO A 285 20.83 -0.79 12.61
CA PRO A 285 21.32 0.53 12.20
C PRO A 285 21.95 0.55 10.80
N VAL A 286 22.12 -0.62 10.16
CA VAL A 286 22.72 -0.76 8.82
C VAL A 286 21.89 -1.73 7.98
N PRO A 287 21.77 -1.49 6.66
CA PRO A 287 21.04 -2.38 5.78
C PRO A 287 21.87 -3.60 5.39
N THR A 288 21.18 -4.60 4.84
CA THR A 288 21.80 -5.73 4.18
C THR A 288 22.39 -5.34 2.82
N ARG A 289 23.32 -6.14 2.30
CA ARG A 289 23.85 -5.94 0.93
C ARG A 289 22.78 -6.09 -0.15
N ALA A 290 21.77 -6.93 0.10
CA ALA A 290 20.65 -7.12 -0.81
C ALA A 290 19.81 -5.85 -0.94
N GLU A 291 19.48 -5.21 0.19
CA GLU A 291 18.73 -3.95 0.22
C GLU A 291 19.50 -2.79 -0.44
N VAL A 292 20.82 -2.68 -0.19
CA VAL A 292 21.65 -1.68 -0.87
C VAL A 292 21.64 -1.89 -2.39
N SER A 293 21.74 -3.15 -2.84
CA SER A 293 21.67 -3.49 -4.26
C SER A 293 20.29 -3.16 -4.85
N ASP A 294 19.22 -3.43 -4.12
CA ASP A 294 17.85 -3.15 -4.55
C ASP A 294 17.61 -1.63 -4.71
N VAL A 295 17.95 -0.83 -3.70
CA VAL A 295 17.87 0.63 -3.75
C VAL A 295 18.70 1.19 -4.91
N ALA A 296 19.95 0.73 -5.07
CA ALA A 296 20.81 1.18 -6.16
C ALA A 296 20.23 0.85 -7.55
N ASN A 297 19.66 -0.36 -7.72
CA ASN A 297 19.01 -0.73 -8.98
C ASN A 297 17.77 0.13 -9.26
N ALA A 298 16.93 0.43 -8.26
CA ALA A 298 15.80 1.32 -8.42
C ALA A 298 16.23 2.72 -8.91
N VAL A 299 17.34 3.23 -8.35
CA VAL A 299 17.95 4.50 -8.78
C VAL A 299 18.44 4.40 -10.23
N PHE A 300 19.18 3.36 -10.60
CA PHE A 300 19.73 3.19 -11.94
C PHE A 300 18.65 2.97 -13.01
N GLU A 301 17.52 2.39 -12.63
CA GLU A 301 16.34 2.24 -13.50
C GLU A 301 15.63 3.57 -13.78
N GLY A 302 15.94 4.60 -12.98
CA GLY A 302 15.41 5.94 -13.14
C GLY A 302 14.17 6.22 -12.31
N ALA A 303 14.04 5.60 -11.13
CA ALA A 303 13.04 6.02 -10.16
C ALA A 303 13.22 7.51 -9.79
N ASP A 304 12.11 8.25 -9.69
CA ASP A 304 12.14 9.64 -9.23
C ASP A 304 12.29 9.72 -7.71
N ALA A 305 11.69 8.76 -7.00
CA ALA A 305 11.81 8.63 -5.56
C ALA A 305 11.88 7.18 -5.10
N ILE A 306 12.52 6.97 -3.95
CA ILE A 306 12.38 5.76 -3.14
C ILE A 306 11.58 6.09 -1.88
N MET A 307 10.77 5.14 -1.41
CA MET A 307 9.93 5.31 -0.24
C MET A 307 10.34 4.39 0.91
N LEU A 308 10.55 5.00 2.07
CA LEU A 308 10.65 4.33 3.38
C LEU A 308 9.27 4.25 4.01
N SER A 309 8.89 3.05 4.44
CA SER A 309 7.60 2.72 5.05
C SER A 309 7.76 2.57 6.57
N ALA A 310 7.86 1.35 7.08
CA ALA A 310 8.01 1.10 8.50
C ALA A 310 9.38 1.59 9.02
N GLU A 311 10.40 1.60 8.16
CA GLU A 311 11.76 2.04 8.46
C GLU A 311 11.78 3.43 9.11
N SER A 312 11.07 4.40 8.52
CA SER A 312 10.98 5.77 9.03
C SER A 312 9.77 6.01 9.95
N ALA A 313 8.70 5.22 9.84
CA ALA A 313 7.47 5.44 10.60
C ALA A 313 7.53 4.87 12.02
N ALA A 314 8.08 3.67 12.17
CA ALA A 314 8.06 2.92 13.43
C ALA A 314 9.38 2.20 13.76
N GLY A 315 10.40 2.31 12.88
CA GLY A 315 11.71 1.70 13.07
C GLY A 315 12.50 2.33 14.21
N LYS A 316 13.53 1.61 14.66
CA LYS A 316 14.48 2.06 15.68
C LYS A 316 15.48 3.11 15.18
N PHE A 317 15.68 3.17 13.86
CA PHE A 317 16.70 4.00 13.21
C PHE A 317 16.13 4.85 12.06
N PRO A 318 15.08 5.67 12.31
CA PRO A 318 14.35 6.35 11.24
C PRO A 318 15.19 7.42 10.52
N VAL A 319 16.10 8.08 11.24
CA VAL A 319 16.98 9.13 10.68
C VAL A 319 18.10 8.50 9.87
N GLU A 320 18.70 7.43 10.40
CA GLU A 320 19.76 6.66 9.74
C GLU A 320 19.25 6.00 8.45
N ALA A 321 18.01 5.50 8.45
CA ALA A 321 17.39 4.94 7.26
C ALA A 321 17.20 5.98 6.13
N VAL A 322 16.93 7.24 6.47
CA VAL A 322 16.85 8.34 5.47
C VAL A 322 18.24 8.80 5.02
N LEU A 323 19.24 8.73 5.91
CA LEU A 323 20.61 9.14 5.63
C LEU A 323 21.33 8.15 4.70
N THR A 324 21.05 6.86 4.88
CA THR A 324 21.59 5.74 4.10
C THR A 324 21.09 5.76 2.66
#